data_AF-A0A9J6E6G5-F1
#
_entry.id   AF-A0A9J6E6G5-F1
#
_cell.length_a   1.000
_cell.length_b   1.000
_cell.length_c   1.000
_cell.angle_alpha   90.00
_cell.angle_beta   90.00
_cell.angle_gamma   90.00
#
_symmetry.space_group_name_H-M   'P 1'
#
loop_
_entity.id
_entity.type
_entity.pdbx_description
1 polymer ?
#
loop_
_entity_poly.entity_id
_entity_poly.type
_entity_poly.pdbx_seq_one_letter_code
_entity_poly.pdbx_strand_id
1 'polypeptide(L)'
;MEDMFPNLSDQSTPQILREEAPVIRVIQTKIDEGREAEHNLTAIRGAILRELTNAKGVGVFRRIGIQRRLRELDTRINQLHEKNQEAELKLRTFIGGVQSGRIRDRRQARSILDNIYHFCGTVVAKLVVLCRGLAGAVVNVYQRVILGLSNAIHGILG
;
A
#
# COMPACT_ATOMS: atom_id res chain seq x y z
N MET A 1 16.72 1.35 -11.05
CA MET A 1 16.07 0.79 -9.86
C MET A 1 16.96 -0.36 -9.44
N GLU A 2 17.86 -0.12 -8.47
CA GLU A 2 18.77 -1.17 -7.98
C GLU A 2 17.95 -2.27 -7.31
N ASP A 3 18.29 -3.53 -7.57
CA ASP A 3 17.72 -4.67 -6.84
C ASP A 3 18.00 -4.48 -5.35
N MET A 4 16.94 -4.15 -4.60
CA MET A 4 17.02 -3.78 -3.18
C MET A 4 17.41 -4.97 -2.29
N PHE A 5 17.52 -6.18 -2.86
CA PHE A 5 17.77 -7.43 -2.15
C PHE A 5 18.82 -8.29 -2.85
N PRO A 6 19.73 -8.92 -2.09
CA PRO A 6 20.80 -9.74 -2.65
C PRO A 6 20.25 -10.96 -3.41
N ASN A 7 20.97 -11.38 -4.46
CA ASN A 7 20.63 -12.59 -5.19
C ASN A 7 20.84 -13.83 -4.29
N LEU A 8 19.74 -14.34 -3.73
CA LEU A 8 19.74 -15.43 -2.75
C LEU A 8 20.20 -16.78 -3.33
N SER A 9 20.48 -16.90 -4.63
CA SER A 9 20.99 -18.14 -5.24
C SER A 9 22.51 -18.19 -5.36
N ASP A 10 23.25 -17.14 -4.98
CA ASP A 10 24.71 -17.14 -5.06
C ASP A 10 25.35 -18.04 -3.97
N GLN A 11 26.44 -18.74 -4.30
CA GLN A 11 27.19 -19.60 -3.38
C GLN A 11 27.82 -18.80 -2.22
N SER A 12 28.06 -17.50 -2.43
CA SER A 12 28.51 -16.55 -1.40
C SER A 12 27.41 -16.21 -0.37
N THR A 13 26.15 -16.56 -0.64
CA THR A 13 25.02 -16.27 0.25
C THR A 13 25.06 -17.17 1.49
N PRO A 14 24.96 -16.59 2.71
CA PRO A 14 24.82 -17.36 3.95
C PRO A 14 23.77 -18.47 3.82
N GLN A 15 24.10 -19.66 4.31
CA GLN A 15 23.23 -20.84 4.14
C GLN A 15 21.82 -20.63 4.69
N ILE A 16 21.67 -19.90 5.81
CA ILE A 16 20.37 -19.52 6.38
C ILE A 16 19.51 -18.73 5.38
N LEU A 17 20.10 -17.77 4.64
CA LEU A 17 19.36 -16.99 3.64
C LEU A 17 18.94 -17.84 2.44
N ARG A 18 19.76 -18.83 2.05
CA ARG A 18 19.41 -19.80 1.00
C ARG A 18 18.26 -20.71 1.43
N GLU A 19 18.32 -21.23 2.65
CA GLU A 19 17.31 -22.13 3.21
C GLU A 19 15.96 -21.43 3.45
N GLU A 20 15.98 -20.17 3.87
CA GLU A 20 14.78 -19.39 4.13
C GLU A 20 14.33 -18.52 2.93
N ALA A 21 14.99 -18.67 1.77
CA ALA A 21 14.69 -17.92 0.55
C ALA A 21 13.20 -17.96 0.14
N PRO A 22 12.47 -19.09 0.24
CA PRO A 22 11.05 -19.12 -0.07
C PRO A 22 10.22 -18.15 0.79
N VAL A 23 10.49 -18.10 2.10
CA VAL A 23 9.76 -17.23 3.04
C VAL A 23 10.13 -15.77 2.79
N ILE A 24 11.41 -15.49 2.55
CA ILE A 24 11.89 -14.15 2.20
C ILE A 24 11.18 -13.63 0.94
N ARG A 25 11.06 -14.45 -0.11
CA ARG A 25 10.35 -14.09 -1.34
C ARG A 25 8.88 -13.78 -1.08
N VAL A 26 8.19 -14.59 -0.27
CA VAL A 26 6.79 -14.32 0.09
C VAL A 26 6.63 -13.00 0.83
N ILE A 27 7.55 -12.68 1.75
CA ILE A 27 7.55 -11.38 2.45
C ILE A 27 7.79 -10.25 1.45
N GLN A 28 8.76 -10.38 0.54
CA GLN A 28 9.04 -9.38 -0.51
C GLN A 28 7.79 -9.12 -1.35
N THR A 29 7.13 -10.18 -1.84
CA THR A 29 5.87 -10.04 -2.60
C THR A 29 4.81 -9.27 -1.81
N LYS A 30 4.62 -9.54 -0.51
CA LYS A 30 3.64 -8.81 0.30
C LYS A 30 3.99 -7.33 0.47
N ILE A 31 5.28 -7.02 0.58
CA ILE A 31 5.76 -5.63 0.63
C ILE A 31 5.49 -4.95 -0.72
N ASP A 32 5.78 -5.63 -1.83
CA ASP A 32 5.55 -5.10 -3.19
C ASP A 32 4.05 -4.85 -3.43
N GLU A 33 3.17 -5.78 -3.03
CA GLU A 33 1.71 -5.59 -3.05
C GLU A 33 1.26 -4.37 -2.23
N GLY A 34 1.88 -4.16 -1.07
CA GLY A 34 1.64 -2.99 -0.22
C GLY A 34 2.05 -1.68 -0.89
N ARG A 35 3.23 -1.65 -1.53
CA ARG A 35 3.73 -0.50 -2.31
C ARG A 35 2.87 -0.21 -3.52
N GLU A 36 2.47 -1.23 -4.26
CA GLU A 36 1.59 -1.09 -5.42
C GLU A 36 0.22 -0.53 -5.00
N ALA A 37 -0.35 -1.04 -3.91
CA ALA A 37 -1.60 -0.50 -3.38
C ALA A 37 -1.47 0.98 -3.02
N GLU A 38 -0.42 1.36 -2.28
CA GLU A 38 -0.12 2.74 -1.92
C GLU A 38 -0.03 3.65 -3.16
N HIS A 39 0.71 3.22 -4.18
CA HIS A 39 0.86 3.96 -5.43
C HIS A 39 -0.50 4.16 -6.13
N ASN A 40 -1.27 3.09 -6.29
CA ASN A 40 -2.58 3.12 -6.93
C ASN A 40 -3.57 4.03 -6.19
N LEU A 41 -3.59 3.98 -4.86
CA LEU A 41 -4.46 4.82 -4.02
C LEU A 41 -4.07 6.30 -4.12
N THR A 42 -2.77 6.58 -4.13
CA THR A 42 -2.23 7.94 -4.33
C THR A 42 -2.64 8.50 -5.70
N ALA A 43 -2.54 7.69 -6.75
CA ALA A 43 -2.98 8.08 -8.09
C ALA A 43 -4.49 8.36 -8.15
N ILE A 44 -5.33 7.49 -7.57
CA ILE A 44 -6.78 7.68 -7.49
C ILE A 44 -7.12 8.98 -6.76
N ARG A 45 -6.51 9.22 -5.60
CA ARG A 45 -6.69 10.46 -4.83
C ARG A 45 -6.36 11.69 -5.68
N GLY A 46 -5.22 11.66 -6.37
CA GLY A 46 -4.78 12.75 -7.25
C GLY A 46 -5.74 12.99 -8.42
N ALA A 47 -6.29 11.93 -9.02
CA ALA A 47 -7.30 12.05 -10.08
C ALA A 47 -8.59 12.71 -9.55
N ILE A 48 -9.14 12.22 -8.44
CA ILE A 48 -10.39 12.76 -7.86
C ILE A 48 -10.21 14.23 -7.43
N LEU A 49 -9.05 14.60 -6.88
CA LEU A 49 -8.77 15.96 -6.44
C LEU A 49 -8.66 16.94 -7.62
N ARG A 50 -8.02 16.53 -8.73
CA ARG A 50 -7.97 17.31 -9.97
C ARG A 50 -9.37 17.54 -10.53
N GLU A 51 -10.15 16.48 -10.62
CA GLU A 51 -11.52 16.54 -11.12
C GLU A 51 -12.44 17.40 -10.25
N LEU A 52 -12.36 17.28 -8.92
CA LEU A 52 -13.15 18.10 -8.00
C LEU A 52 -12.81 19.59 -8.09
N THR A 53 -11.55 19.91 -8.36
CA THR A 53 -11.07 21.28 -8.58
C THR A 53 -11.66 21.87 -9.86
N ASN A 54 -11.71 21.06 -10.93
CA ASN A 54 -12.20 21.47 -12.25
C ASN A 54 -13.74 21.44 -12.38
N ALA A 55 -14.43 20.69 -11.52
CA ALA A 55 -15.87 20.54 -11.56
C ALA A 55 -16.61 21.84 -11.19
N LYS A 56 -17.28 22.45 -12.18
CA LYS A 56 -18.20 23.57 -12.00
C LYS A 56 -19.59 23.03 -11.60
N GLY A 57 -20.28 23.70 -10.68
CA GLY A 57 -21.65 23.32 -10.27
C GLY A 57 -21.77 22.26 -9.16
N VAL A 58 -20.65 21.77 -8.61
CA VAL A 58 -20.69 20.91 -7.41
C VAL A 58 -21.04 21.77 -6.18
N GLY A 59 -22.22 21.53 -5.60
CA GLY A 59 -22.67 22.26 -4.40
C GLY A 59 -21.67 22.16 -3.24
N VAL A 60 -21.55 23.25 -2.46
CA VAL A 60 -20.55 23.42 -1.39
C VAL A 60 -20.54 22.26 -0.40
N PHE A 61 -21.70 21.82 0.08
CA PHE A 61 -21.82 20.69 1.01
C PHE A 61 -21.29 19.37 0.44
N ARG A 62 -21.50 19.11 -0.86
CA ARG A 62 -21.01 17.90 -1.53
C ARG A 62 -19.49 17.96 -1.71
N ARG A 63 -18.95 19.14 -2.06
CA ARG A 63 -17.51 19.38 -2.15
C ARG A 63 -16.82 19.14 -0.80
N ILE A 64 -17.38 19.67 0.29
CA ILE A 64 -16.88 19.45 1.65
C ILE A 64 -16.89 17.96 2.01
N GLY A 65 -17.96 17.23 1.67
CA GLY A 65 -18.07 15.79 1.92
C GLY A 65 -16.99 14.97 1.19
N ILE A 66 -16.74 15.27 -0.09
CA ILE A 66 -15.69 14.61 -0.88
C ILE A 66 -14.31 14.95 -0.31
N GLN A 67 -14.04 16.22 0.02
CA GLN A 67 -12.78 16.64 0.63
C GLN A 67 -12.51 15.98 1.98
N ARG A 68 -13.53 15.76 2.81
CA ARG A 68 -13.39 15.04 4.08
C ARG A 68 -12.93 13.59 3.84
N ARG A 69 -13.56 12.90 2.88
CA ARG A 69 -13.20 11.52 2.51
C ARG A 69 -11.81 11.43 1.89
N LEU A 70 -11.42 12.40 1.06
CA LEU A 70 -10.07 12.48 0.50
C LEU A 70 -9.01 12.67 1.59
N ARG A 71 -9.29 13.47 2.63
CA ARG A 71 -8.39 13.62 3.79
C ARG A 71 -8.27 12.32 4.59
N GLU A 72 -9.38 11.62 4.80
CA GLU A 72 -9.34 10.30 5.46
C GLU A 72 -8.54 9.29 4.64
N LEU A 73 -8.72 9.26 3.32
CA LEU A 73 -7.93 8.44 2.42
C LEU A 73 -6.43 8.79 2.50
N ASP A 74 -6.08 10.07 2.61
CA ASP A 74 -4.71 10.56 2.77
C ASP A 74 -4.05 10.03 4.05
N THR A 75 -4.76 10.13 5.18
CA THR A 75 -4.29 9.59 6.46
C THR A 75 -4.01 8.08 6.35
N ARG A 76 -4.86 7.35 5.62
CA ARG A 76 -4.72 5.90 5.46
C ARG A 76 -3.60 5.51 4.50
N ILE A 77 -3.39 6.28 3.43
CA ILE A 77 -2.24 6.13 2.54
C ILE A 77 -0.95 6.35 3.32
N ASN A 78 -0.86 7.40 4.14
CA ASN A 78 0.33 7.65 4.97
C ASN A 78 0.58 6.52 5.98
N GLN A 79 -0.47 5.98 6.61
CA GLN A 79 -0.33 4.80 7.48
C GLN A 79 0.17 3.58 6.73
N LEU A 80 -0.31 3.35 5.50
CA LEU A 80 0.17 2.25 4.66
C LEU A 80 1.65 2.45 4.28
N HIS A 81 2.03 3.67 3.91
CA HIS A 81 3.41 4.04 3.61
C HIS A 81 4.36 3.74 4.77
N GLU A 82 4.03 4.21 5.98
CA GLU A 82 4.82 3.95 7.19
C GLU A 82 4.97 2.45 7.46
N LYS A 83 3.90 1.66 7.27
CA LYS A 83 3.93 0.21 7.51
C LYS A 83 4.66 -0.58 6.43
N ASN A 84 4.64 -0.12 5.18
CA ASN A 84 5.48 -0.65 4.11
C ASN A 84 6.97 -0.43 4.43
N GLN A 85 7.34 0.80 4.80
CA GLN A 85 8.72 1.13 5.21
C GLN A 85 9.16 0.32 6.45
N GLU A 86 8.27 0.15 7.42
CA GLU A 86 8.56 -0.66 8.61
C GLU A 86 8.82 -2.14 8.23
N ALA A 87 8.03 -2.72 7.33
CA ALA A 87 8.22 -4.09 6.85
C ALA A 87 9.55 -4.25 6.10
N GLU A 88 9.89 -3.30 5.22
CA GLU A 88 11.15 -3.27 4.48
C GLU A 88 12.35 -3.18 5.42
N LEU A 89 12.29 -2.28 6.40
CA LEU A 89 13.35 -2.11 7.37
C LEU A 89 13.56 -3.39 8.18
N LYS A 90 12.49 -4.05 8.62
CA LYS A 90 12.58 -5.33 9.35
C LYS A 90 13.24 -6.41 8.50
N LEU A 91 12.83 -6.55 7.23
CA LEU A 91 13.41 -7.52 6.31
C LEU A 91 14.89 -7.23 6.01
N ARG A 92 15.23 -5.97 5.75
CA ARG A 92 16.62 -5.53 5.51
C ARG A 92 17.50 -5.76 6.74
N THR A 93 16.98 -5.47 7.93
CA THR A 93 17.67 -5.71 9.21
C THR A 93 17.91 -7.20 9.43
N PHE A 94 16.95 -8.05 9.10
CA PHE A 94 17.12 -9.50 9.13
C PHE A 94 18.24 -9.95 8.18
N ILE A 95 18.17 -9.56 6.89
CA ILE A 95 19.18 -9.95 5.88
C ILE A 95 20.57 -9.50 6.31
N GLY A 96 20.72 -8.23 6.71
CA GLY A 96 21.99 -7.69 7.19
C GLY A 96 22.48 -8.36 8.47
N GLY A 97 21.58 -8.77 9.36
CA GLY A 97 21.91 -9.54 10.55
C GLY A 97 22.43 -10.95 10.25
N VAL A 98 21.89 -11.63 9.23
CA VAL A 98 22.42 -12.92 8.78
C VAL A 98 23.77 -12.73 8.08
N GLN A 99 23.89 -11.75 7.18
CA GLN A 99 25.14 -11.47 6.45
C GLN A 99 26.29 -11.07 7.39
N SER A 100 26.02 -10.29 8.43
CA SER A 100 27.03 -9.92 9.43
C SER A 100 27.32 -11.05 10.42
N GLY A 101 26.67 -12.21 10.29
CA GLY A 101 26.74 -13.30 11.25
C GLY A 101 26.23 -12.92 12.65
N ARG A 102 25.35 -11.93 12.80
CA ARG A 102 24.66 -11.66 14.07
C ARG A 102 23.57 -12.69 14.32
N ILE A 103 22.91 -13.14 13.25
CA ILE A 103 21.94 -14.22 13.24
C ILE A 103 22.66 -15.44 12.66
N ARG A 104 23.00 -16.40 13.54
CA ARG A 104 23.71 -17.63 13.17
C ARG A 104 22.87 -18.88 13.38
N ASP A 105 21.80 -18.77 14.16
CA ASP A 105 20.90 -19.87 14.45
C ASP A 105 19.69 -19.86 13.51
N ARG A 106 19.39 -21.02 12.93
CA ARG A 106 18.28 -21.18 11.99
C ARG A 106 16.92 -21.02 12.68
N ARG A 107 16.76 -21.52 13.92
CA ARG A 107 15.48 -21.39 14.64
C ARG A 107 15.20 -19.92 14.96
N GLN A 108 16.22 -19.19 15.39
CA GLN A 108 16.14 -17.75 15.58
C GLN A 108 15.79 -17.03 14.27
N ALA A 109 16.46 -17.37 13.16
CA ALA A 109 16.19 -16.78 11.86
C ALA A 109 14.73 -17.00 11.42
N ARG A 110 14.24 -18.24 11.56
CA ARG A 110 12.86 -18.60 11.23
C ARG A 110 11.84 -17.85 12.08
N SER A 111 12.06 -17.76 13.38
CA SER A 111 11.20 -16.99 14.29
C SER A 111 11.11 -15.51 13.91
N ILE A 112 12.24 -14.89 13.53
CA ILE A 112 12.25 -13.51 13.06
C ILE A 112 11.46 -13.37 11.75
N LEU A 113 11.66 -14.27 10.79
CA LEU A 113 10.93 -14.26 9.52
C LEU A 113 9.44 -14.49 9.70
N ASP A 114 9.03 -15.41 10.56
CA ASP A 114 7.62 -15.67 10.86
C ASP A 114 6.97 -14.41 11.46
N ASN A 115 7.66 -13.69 12.35
CA ASN A 115 7.17 -12.41 12.87
C ASN A 115 7.00 -11.34 11.77
N ILE A 116 7.95 -11.24 10.83
CA ILE A 116 7.86 -10.31 9.70
C ILE A 116 6.71 -10.70 8.77
N TYR A 117 6.57 -11.99 8.48
CA TYR A 117 5.50 -12.54 7.67
C TYR A 117 4.13 -12.24 8.29
N HIS A 118 3.96 -12.48 9.59
CA HIS A 118 2.73 -12.16 10.31
C HIS A 118 2.44 -10.66 10.29
N PHE A 119 3.44 -9.81 10.47
CA PHE A 119 3.28 -8.37 10.37
C PHE A 119 2.74 -7.95 8.99
N CYS A 120 3.33 -8.47 7.90
CA CYS A 120 2.87 -8.18 6.54
C CYS A 120 1.45 -8.72 6.29
N GLY A 121 1.17 -9.96 6.72
CA GLY A 121 -0.12 -10.61 6.53
C GLY A 121 -1.27 -10.03 7.36
N THR A 122 -0.96 -9.30 8.45
CA THR A 122 -1.98 -8.75 9.34
C THR A 122 -2.07 -7.24 9.25
N VAL A 123 -0.96 -6.52 9.41
CA VAL A 123 -0.96 -5.06 9.52
C VAL A 123 -1.06 -4.43 8.12
N VAL A 124 -0.12 -4.77 7.23
CA VAL A 124 -0.06 -4.22 5.86
C VAL A 124 -1.30 -4.65 5.08
N ALA A 125 -1.63 -5.94 5.08
CA ALA A 125 -2.79 -6.46 4.34
C ALA A 125 -4.13 -5.83 4.79
N LYS A 126 -4.36 -5.65 6.11
CA LYS A 126 -5.58 -4.98 6.59
C LYS A 126 -5.66 -3.52 6.12
N LEU A 127 -4.54 -2.80 6.16
CA LEU A 127 -4.50 -1.41 5.69
C LEU A 127 -4.78 -1.32 4.19
N VAL A 128 -4.24 -2.22 3.38
CA VAL A 128 -4.54 -2.29 1.94
C VAL A 128 -6.05 -2.47 1.70
N VAL A 129 -6.69 -3.40 2.42
CA VAL A 129 -8.14 -3.65 2.31
C VAL A 129 -8.95 -2.41 2.71
N LEU A 130 -8.61 -1.78 3.84
CA LEU A 130 -9.29 -0.57 4.31
C LEU A 130 -9.15 0.59 3.32
N CYS A 131 -7.96 0.81 2.79
CA CYS A 131 -7.72 1.87 1.83
C CYS A 131 -8.47 1.63 0.51
N ARG A 132 -8.49 0.40 0.00
CA ARG A 132 -9.26 0.02 -1.20
C ARG A 132 -10.76 0.26 -0.98
N GLY A 133 -11.29 -0.12 0.18
CA GLY A 133 -12.69 0.13 0.53
C GLY A 133 -13.04 1.62 0.56
N LEU A 134 -12.18 2.43 1.19
CA LEU A 134 -12.34 3.89 1.21
C LEU A 134 -12.24 4.50 -0.18
N ALA A 135 -11.25 4.10 -0.98
CA ALA A 135 -11.11 4.57 -2.36
C ALA A 135 -12.35 4.25 -3.20
N GLY A 136 -12.88 3.02 -3.11
CA GLY A 136 -14.14 2.64 -3.76
C GLY A 136 -15.32 3.50 -3.29
N ALA A 137 -15.40 3.80 -1.99
CA ALA A 137 -16.42 4.69 -1.46
C ALA A 137 -16.28 6.15 -1.95
N VAL A 138 -15.04 6.65 -2.12
CA VAL A 138 -14.81 7.99 -2.68
C VAL A 138 -15.18 8.02 -4.16
N VAL A 139 -14.76 7.03 -4.95
CA VAL A 139 -15.08 6.91 -6.38
C VAL A 139 -16.59 6.84 -6.61
N ASN A 140 -17.31 6.03 -5.83
CA ASN A 140 -18.76 5.91 -5.94
C ASN A 140 -19.49 7.24 -5.64
N VAL A 141 -19.06 7.96 -4.61
CA VAL A 141 -19.63 9.29 -4.30
C VAL A 141 -19.30 10.27 -5.41
N TYR A 142 -18.06 10.27 -5.90
CA TYR A 142 -17.62 11.12 -7.00
C TYR A 142 -18.44 10.87 -8.28
N GLN A 143 -18.60 9.62 -8.70
CA GLN A 143 -19.40 9.24 -9.88
C GLN A 143 -20.85 9.71 -9.75
N ARG A 144 -21.51 9.47 -8.61
CA ARG A 144 -22.89 9.95 -8.39
C ARG A 144 -23.01 11.47 -8.42
N VAL A 145 -21.98 12.19 -7.99
CA VAL A 145 -22.02 13.66 -7.91
C VAL A 145 -21.71 14.31 -9.26
N ILE A 146 -20.70 13.84 -10.00
CA ILE A 146 -20.29 14.45 -11.26
C ILE A 146 -21.08 13.90 -12.45
N LEU A 147 -21.25 12.58 -12.56
CA LEU A 147 -22.04 11.98 -13.66
C LEU A 147 -23.55 12.19 -13.44
N GLY A 148 -24.00 12.21 -12.18
CA GLY A 148 -25.39 12.56 -11.85
C GLY A 148 -25.75 14.00 -12.22
N LEU A 149 -24.79 14.93 -12.20
CA LEU A 149 -24.99 16.29 -12.73
C LEU A 149 -25.03 16.31 -14.27
N SER A 150 -24.30 15.42 -14.94
CA SER A 150 -24.35 15.29 -16.41
C SER A 150 -25.73 14.82 -16.91
N ASN A 151 -26.37 13.87 -16.20
CA ASN A 151 -27.73 13.42 -16.53
C ASN A 151 -28.84 14.41 -16.15
N ALA A 152 -28.62 15.27 -15.14
CA ALA A 152 -29.60 16.31 -14.79
C ALA A 152 -29.62 17.48 -15.80
N ILE A 153 -28.53 17.70 -16.55
CA ILE A 153 -28.45 18.75 -17.57
C ILE A 153 -29.07 18.31 -18.91
N HIS A 154 -29.12 17.01 -19.20
CA HIS A 154 -29.86 16.48 -20.38
C HIS A 154 -31.38 16.34 -20.17
N GLY A 155 -31.88 16.42 -18.93
CA GLY A 155 -33.32 16.40 -18.63
C GLY A 155 -33.99 17.78 -18.56
N ILE A 156 -33.25 18.88 -18.75
CA ILE A 156 -33.76 20.26 -18.70
C ILE A 156 -33.72 20.95 -20.08
N LEU A 157 -33.09 20.32 -21.08
CA LEU A 157 -33.10 20.75 -22.49
C LEU A 157 -33.94 19.81 -23.39
N GLY A 158 -34.80 18.99 -22.79
CA GLY A 158 -35.87 18.26 -23.47
C GLY A 158 -37.20 18.95 -23.28
#